data_AF-I3IG03-F1
#
_entry.id   AF-I3IG03-F1
#
_cell.length_a   1.000
_cell.length_b   1.000
_cell.length_c   1.000
_cell.angle_alpha   90.00
_cell.angle_beta   90.00
_cell.angle_gamma   90.00
#
_symmetry.space_group_name_H-M   'P 1'
#
loop_
_entity.id
_entity.type
_entity.pdbx_description
1 polymer ?
#
loop_
_entity_poly.entity_id
_entity_poly.type
_entity_poly.pdbx_seq_one_letter_code
_entity_poly.pdbx_strand_id
1 'polypeptide(L)'
;MFSINAHCIFIARCLLVSAALLATNSHAKAPADTHSKSKTSYQQAVEQLGYRELAETFSRSKALAISTLADEEKLSLQELQAAATLELIGAPIAEGAQALQNFVAQYPRKDSAYLGQLIEPSLYQRIAINWHNSPTIEPSPFALELRQLIAQGIATGYNLVTTPWPLFAPERHVIYGHSDIQHAQQLLALLASEGLQARVGLSRKTSAFLYRDDWGTLSQSLIDVGNNRRLVEASEYDLHFEFTTAADKTRFVAAIDRYAKKESAEQTGLILGAWWQPFYRSRTAAEGFSSATQIAVSNGSETALLLALPEQAPALVKAIQQLNPSWSIAPEAIWVNQAFHRYLRGGYK
;
A
#
# COMPACT_ATOMS: atom_id res chain seq x y z
N MET A 1 25.36 61.50 31.91
CA MET A 1 25.16 62.60 32.86
C MET A 1 23.68 62.60 33.21
N PHE A 2 23.39 62.36 34.49
CA PHE A 2 22.07 62.32 35.17
C PHE A 2 21.01 61.32 34.62
N SER A 3 20.58 60.30 35.41
CA SER A 3 19.67 60.39 36.57
C SER A 3 18.27 60.87 36.15
N ILE A 4 17.14 60.37 36.64
CA ILE A 4 16.79 59.73 37.92
C ILE A 4 15.30 59.38 37.80
N ASN A 5 14.88 58.27 38.43
CA ASN A 5 13.63 58.10 39.20
C ASN A 5 12.27 58.49 38.58
N ALA A 6 11.12 57.99 39.02
CA ALA A 6 10.75 57.01 40.02
C ALA A 6 9.22 56.93 39.99
N HIS A 7 8.71 55.80 40.48
CA HIS A 7 7.56 55.70 41.37
C HIS A 7 6.12 55.71 40.81
N CYS A 8 5.39 54.73 41.38
CA CYS A 8 4.00 54.80 41.81
C CYS A 8 2.90 54.63 40.75
N ILE A 9 1.75 54.02 41.00
CA ILE A 9 1.20 53.10 42.02
C ILE A 9 -0.19 52.73 41.45
N PHE A 10 -0.62 51.48 41.64
CA PHE A 10 -2.01 50.99 41.78
C PHE A 10 -3.05 50.98 40.62
N ILE A 11 -3.57 49.75 40.45
CA ILE A 11 -4.99 49.30 40.42
C ILE A 11 -5.72 49.07 39.07
N ALA A 12 -6.33 47.87 39.08
CA ALA A 12 -7.56 47.39 38.43
C ALA A 12 -7.51 46.77 37.02
N ARG A 13 -7.65 45.44 37.05
CA ARG A 13 -8.63 44.60 36.32
C ARG A 13 -8.96 45.02 34.87
N CYS A 14 -8.64 44.14 33.91
CA CYS A 14 -9.67 43.35 33.24
C CYS A 14 -9.09 42.31 32.27
N LEU A 15 -9.97 41.34 32.01
CA LEU A 15 -9.90 40.11 31.23
C LEU A 15 -9.02 40.08 29.97
N LEU A 16 -8.38 38.90 29.82
CA LEU A 16 -8.32 38.02 28.64
C LEU A 16 -8.26 38.68 27.25
N VAL A 17 -7.23 38.32 26.48
CA VAL A 17 -7.35 37.48 25.26
C VAL A 17 -6.05 37.61 24.44
N SER A 18 -5.49 36.44 24.11
CA SER A 18 -4.67 36.10 22.93
C SER A 18 -3.26 36.66 22.71
N ALA A 19 -2.41 35.67 22.38
CA ALA A 19 -1.37 35.67 21.35
C ALA A 19 -0.16 36.60 21.54
N ALA A 20 1.02 36.00 21.72
CA ALA A 20 2.07 36.06 20.69
C ALA A 20 3.36 35.34 21.15
N LEU A 21 3.88 34.55 20.21
CA LEU A 21 5.27 34.42 19.79
C LEU A 21 6.42 34.90 20.71
N LEU A 22 7.44 34.02 20.72
CA LEU A 22 8.88 34.29 20.68
C LEU A 22 9.64 34.53 22.00
N ALA A 23 10.38 33.47 22.34
CA ALA A 23 11.80 33.44 22.68
C ALA A 23 12.27 34.19 23.94
N THR A 24 12.76 33.42 24.92
CA THR A 24 14.06 33.72 25.56
C THR A 24 14.72 32.44 26.08
N ASN A 25 16.02 32.32 25.78
CA ASN A 25 16.94 31.32 26.30
C ASN A 25 17.00 31.36 27.83
N SER A 26 16.92 30.20 28.48
CA SER A 26 17.70 29.98 29.70
C SER A 26 18.10 28.51 29.78
N HIS A 27 19.38 28.28 30.05
CA HIS A 27 19.96 26.97 30.31
C HIS A 27 19.25 26.31 31.50
N ALA A 28 18.31 25.42 31.19
CA ALA A 28 17.83 24.41 32.11
C ALA A 28 18.21 23.05 31.54
N LYS A 29 18.98 22.31 32.34
CA LYS A 29 19.36 20.91 32.13
C LYS A 29 18.11 20.12 31.72
N ALA A 30 18.06 19.67 30.47
CA ALA A 30 16.94 18.87 29.98
C ALA A 30 16.77 17.63 30.88
N PRO A 31 15.56 17.35 31.40
CA PRO A 31 15.30 16.07 32.01
C PRO A 31 15.45 15.01 30.92
N ALA A 32 16.18 13.94 31.24
CA ALA A 32 16.26 12.78 30.38
C ALA A 32 14.83 12.30 30.08
N ASP A 33 14.42 12.39 28.81
CA ASP A 33 13.20 11.79 28.31
C ASP A 33 13.31 10.27 28.47
N THR A 34 12.79 9.75 29.57
CA THR A 34 12.53 8.33 29.78
C THR A 34 11.26 7.95 29.02
N HIS A 35 11.33 7.93 27.68
CA HIS A 35 10.41 7.12 26.90
C HIS A 35 10.77 5.64 27.01
N SER A 36 10.58 5.08 28.20
CA SER A 36 10.45 3.64 28.39
C SER A 36 9.12 3.21 27.77
N LYS A 37 9.08 3.00 26.45
CA LYS A 37 8.02 2.18 25.84
C LYS A 37 8.11 0.80 26.48
N SER A 38 7.14 0.48 27.34
CA SER A 38 7.00 -0.85 27.97
C SER A 38 7.12 -1.92 26.89
N LYS A 39 8.13 -2.79 26.98
CA LYS A 39 8.24 -3.97 26.12
C LYS A 39 7.01 -4.86 26.41
N THR A 40 6.22 -5.19 25.39
CA THR A 40 5.11 -6.14 25.52
C THR A 40 5.68 -7.53 25.77
N SER A 41 5.33 -8.16 26.90
CA SER A 41 5.70 -9.57 27.15
C SER A 41 4.82 -10.53 26.33
N TYR A 42 5.23 -11.79 26.19
CA TYR A 42 4.42 -12.78 25.46
C TYR A 42 3.06 -13.00 26.12
N GLN A 43 3.02 -13.04 27.45
CA GLN A 43 1.78 -13.14 28.22
C GLN A 43 0.82 -11.98 27.94
N GLN A 44 1.33 -10.74 27.97
CA GLN A 44 0.53 -9.56 27.65
C GLN A 44 0.01 -9.59 26.23
N ALA A 45 0.81 -10.07 25.28
CA ALA A 45 0.40 -10.20 23.88
C ALA A 45 -0.74 -11.22 23.72
N VAL A 46 -0.62 -12.43 24.27
CA VAL A 46 -1.72 -13.42 24.15
C VAL A 46 -3.01 -12.96 24.84
N GLU A 47 -2.90 -12.22 25.95
CA GLU A 47 -4.06 -11.63 26.62
C GLU A 47 -4.74 -10.56 25.76
N GLN A 48 -3.97 -9.62 25.21
CA GLN A 48 -4.49 -8.57 24.31
C GLN A 48 -5.14 -9.14 23.04
N LEU A 49 -4.65 -10.28 22.57
CA LEU A 49 -5.14 -10.96 21.37
C LEU A 49 -6.32 -11.92 21.66
N GLY A 50 -6.68 -12.14 22.92
CA GLY A 50 -7.78 -13.04 23.30
C GLY A 50 -7.44 -14.53 23.17
N TYR A 51 -6.17 -14.92 23.36
CA TYR A 51 -5.69 -16.30 23.28
C TYR A 51 -5.19 -16.87 24.61
N ARG A 52 -5.48 -16.21 25.72
CA ARG A 52 -5.04 -16.65 27.06
C ARG A 52 -5.51 -18.07 27.38
N GLU A 53 -6.79 -18.35 27.18
CA GLU A 53 -7.40 -19.65 27.48
C GLU A 53 -6.76 -20.76 26.65
N LEU A 54 -6.43 -20.49 25.36
CA LEU A 54 -5.72 -21.43 24.51
C LEU A 54 -4.31 -21.71 25.04
N ALA A 55 -3.56 -20.66 25.41
CA ALA A 55 -2.21 -20.79 25.94
C ALA A 55 -2.20 -21.66 27.22
N GLU A 56 -3.17 -21.45 28.11
CA GLU A 56 -3.31 -22.24 29.35
C GLU A 56 -3.58 -23.75 29.09
N THR A 57 -4.07 -24.13 27.88
CA THR A 57 -4.23 -25.56 27.52
C THR A 57 -2.94 -26.28 27.16
N PHE A 58 -1.82 -25.57 26.93
CA PHE A 58 -0.60 -26.20 26.43
C PHE A 58 0.22 -26.77 27.59
N SER A 59 0.48 -28.08 27.59
CA SER A 59 1.50 -28.66 28.47
C SER A 59 2.89 -28.12 28.09
N ARG A 60 3.87 -28.23 28.98
CA ARG A 60 5.27 -27.89 28.67
C ARG A 60 5.76 -28.61 27.42
N SER A 61 5.47 -29.90 27.29
CA SER A 61 5.86 -30.71 26.12
C SER A 61 5.22 -30.21 24.82
N LYS A 62 3.93 -29.86 24.84
CA LYS A 62 3.23 -29.31 23.66
C LYS A 62 3.80 -27.95 23.27
N ALA A 63 4.08 -27.08 24.25
CA ALA A 63 4.62 -25.76 23.97
C ALA A 63 6.06 -25.81 23.42
N LEU A 64 6.92 -26.69 23.95
CA LEU A 64 8.26 -26.94 23.41
C LEU A 64 8.22 -27.50 21.98
N ALA A 65 7.24 -28.35 21.65
CA ALA A 65 7.10 -28.90 20.32
C ALA A 65 6.68 -27.85 19.26
N ILE A 66 6.11 -26.73 19.69
CA ILE A 66 5.63 -25.65 18.81
C ILE A 66 6.65 -24.51 18.74
N SER A 67 7.17 -24.06 19.89
CA SER A 67 7.96 -22.82 19.94
C SER A 67 9.38 -23.00 19.44
N THR A 68 9.76 -22.19 18.46
CA THR A 68 11.10 -22.03 17.92
C THR A 68 12.05 -21.29 18.86
N LEU A 69 11.53 -20.61 19.89
CA LEU A 69 12.32 -19.96 20.96
C LEU A 69 12.78 -20.93 22.07
N ALA A 70 12.60 -22.25 21.90
CA ALA A 70 12.89 -23.25 22.91
C ALA A 70 14.38 -23.34 23.26
N ASP A 71 14.79 -22.56 24.27
CA ASP A 71 15.91 -22.89 25.15
C ASP A 71 15.25 -23.36 26.47
N GLU A 72 15.19 -24.68 26.69
CA GLU A 72 14.31 -25.37 27.68
C GLU A 72 14.41 -24.82 29.13
N GLU A 73 15.52 -24.15 29.45
CA GLU A 73 15.92 -23.77 30.80
C GLU A 73 15.63 -22.30 31.18
N LYS A 74 15.25 -21.42 30.24
CA LYS A 74 15.18 -19.97 30.52
C LYS A 74 13.76 -19.40 30.71
N LEU A 75 12.73 -20.05 30.18
CA LEU A 75 11.35 -19.53 30.23
C LEU A 75 10.50 -20.25 31.29
N SER A 76 9.68 -19.48 31.99
CA SER A 76 8.61 -20.03 32.83
C SER A 76 7.59 -20.80 31.96
N LEU A 77 6.83 -21.72 32.56
CA LEU A 77 5.80 -22.45 31.81
C LEU A 77 4.82 -21.50 31.11
N GLN A 78 4.39 -20.45 31.79
CA GLN A 78 3.43 -19.47 31.25
C GLN A 78 4.01 -18.66 30.09
N GLU A 79 5.29 -18.26 30.16
CA GLU A 79 5.96 -17.56 29.06
C GLU A 79 6.14 -18.49 27.85
N LEU A 80 6.49 -19.76 28.08
CA LEU A 80 6.63 -20.75 27.01
C LEU A 80 5.27 -21.07 26.34
N GLN A 81 4.20 -21.20 27.12
CA GLN A 81 2.83 -21.38 26.62
C GLN A 81 2.40 -20.19 25.76
N ALA A 82 2.67 -18.96 26.23
CA ALA A 82 2.34 -17.76 25.49
C ALA A 82 3.16 -17.63 24.19
N ALA A 83 4.46 -17.89 24.24
CA ALA A 83 5.33 -17.90 23.06
C ALA A 83 4.86 -18.94 22.01
N ALA A 84 4.59 -20.17 22.43
CA ALA A 84 4.06 -21.21 21.54
C ALA A 84 2.71 -20.83 20.91
N THR A 85 1.83 -20.19 21.67
CA THR A 85 0.53 -19.72 21.17
C THR A 85 0.70 -18.60 20.15
N LEU A 86 1.61 -17.66 20.41
CA LEU A 86 1.94 -16.56 19.49
C LEU A 86 2.52 -17.09 18.17
N GLU A 87 3.43 -18.06 18.21
CA GLU A 87 3.97 -18.70 17.01
C GLU A 87 2.88 -19.46 16.24
N LEU A 88 1.98 -20.16 16.94
CA LEU A 88 0.88 -20.89 16.31
C LEU A 88 -0.04 -19.97 15.49
N ILE A 89 -0.26 -18.74 15.95
CA ILE A 89 -1.07 -17.73 15.24
C ILE A 89 -0.22 -16.85 14.29
N GLY A 90 1.05 -17.19 14.09
CA GLY A 90 1.94 -16.53 13.13
C GLY A 90 2.57 -15.21 13.61
N ALA A 91 2.64 -14.96 14.92
CA ALA A 91 3.30 -13.77 15.44
C ALA A 91 4.84 -13.87 15.25
N PRO A 92 5.51 -12.78 14.81
CA PRO A 92 6.93 -12.78 14.47
C PRO A 92 7.82 -12.64 15.72
N ILE A 93 7.70 -13.55 16.70
CA ILE A 93 8.40 -13.39 17.98
C ILE A 93 9.92 -13.57 17.86
N ALA A 94 10.40 -14.31 16.86
CA ALA A 94 11.83 -14.44 16.55
C ALA A 94 12.45 -13.14 16.01
N GLU A 95 11.64 -12.22 15.48
CA GLU A 95 12.08 -10.89 15.00
C GLU A 95 12.19 -9.86 16.15
N GLY A 96 11.84 -10.26 17.38
CA GLY A 96 12.01 -9.50 18.60
C GLY A 96 10.81 -8.63 19.00
N ALA A 97 10.95 -7.94 20.13
CA ALA A 97 9.85 -7.28 20.83
C ALA A 97 9.11 -6.22 20.01
N GLN A 98 9.79 -5.47 19.14
CA GLN A 98 9.15 -4.45 18.30
C GLN A 98 8.25 -5.07 17.23
N ALA A 99 8.68 -6.18 16.63
CA ALA A 99 7.88 -6.91 15.64
C ALA A 99 6.62 -7.50 16.30
N LEU A 100 6.75 -8.08 17.50
CA LEU A 100 5.60 -8.54 18.29
C LEU A 100 4.65 -7.39 18.64
N GLN A 101 5.17 -6.26 19.11
CA GLN A 101 4.32 -5.10 19.45
C GLN A 101 3.54 -4.60 18.23
N ASN A 102 4.19 -4.55 17.05
CA ASN A 102 3.54 -4.16 15.81
C ASN A 102 2.46 -5.17 15.40
N PHE A 103 2.73 -6.47 15.56
CA PHE A 103 1.76 -7.53 15.30
C PHE A 103 0.52 -7.38 16.19
N VAL A 104 0.70 -7.22 17.50
CA VAL A 104 -0.42 -7.06 18.45
C VAL A 104 -1.26 -5.83 18.13
N ALA A 105 -0.62 -4.70 17.81
CA ALA A 105 -1.32 -3.47 17.44
C ALA A 105 -2.12 -3.59 16.13
N GLN A 106 -1.72 -4.49 15.23
CA GLN A 106 -2.36 -4.68 13.92
C GLN A 106 -3.36 -5.83 13.92
N TYR A 107 -3.25 -6.81 14.80
CA TYR A 107 -4.10 -8.01 14.81
C TYR A 107 -5.61 -7.75 14.84
N PRO A 108 -6.13 -6.76 15.61
CA PRO A 108 -7.56 -6.46 15.60
C PRO A 108 -8.01 -5.77 14.30
N ARG A 109 -7.07 -5.20 13.52
CA ARG A 109 -7.40 -4.55 12.25
C ARG A 109 -7.77 -5.63 11.25
N LYS A 110 -9.04 -5.64 10.85
CA LYS A 110 -9.51 -6.47 9.74
C LYS A 110 -8.83 -5.99 8.45
N ASP A 111 -7.73 -6.63 8.07
CA ASP A 111 -7.14 -6.48 6.76
C ASP A 111 -7.91 -7.34 5.76
N SER A 112 -9.04 -6.82 5.28
CA SER A 112 -9.91 -7.52 4.33
C SER A 112 -9.29 -7.71 2.94
N ALA A 113 -8.18 -7.01 2.66
CA ALA A 113 -7.48 -7.10 1.40
C ALA A 113 -6.35 -8.14 1.44
N TYR A 114 -5.87 -8.54 2.63
CA TYR A 114 -4.96 -9.67 2.80
C TYR A 114 -5.68 -11.00 2.57
N LEU A 115 -5.12 -11.85 1.69
CA LEU A 115 -5.73 -13.11 1.26
C LEU A 115 -4.89 -14.35 1.58
N GLY A 116 -3.70 -14.24 2.18
CA GLY A 116 -2.88 -15.38 2.59
C GLY A 116 -1.43 -15.32 2.09
N GLN A 117 -0.63 -16.34 2.40
CA GLN A 117 0.74 -16.46 1.90
C GLN A 117 0.77 -17.02 0.46
N LEU A 118 1.78 -16.62 -0.31
CA LEU A 118 1.97 -17.00 -1.72
C LEU A 118 1.99 -18.52 -1.93
N ILE A 119 2.56 -19.27 -0.98
CA ILE A 119 2.69 -20.73 -1.05
C ILE A 119 1.44 -21.48 -0.57
N GLU A 120 0.42 -20.80 -0.06
CA GLU A 120 -0.79 -21.44 0.45
C GLU A 120 -1.71 -21.88 -0.71
N PRO A 121 -2.08 -23.18 -0.80
CA PRO A 121 -2.99 -23.65 -1.85
C PRO A 121 -4.39 -22.99 -1.82
N SER A 122 -4.84 -22.52 -0.66
CA SER A 122 -6.14 -21.85 -0.53
C SER A 122 -6.15 -20.40 -1.05
N LEU A 123 -4.97 -19.80 -1.29
CA LEU A 123 -4.85 -18.44 -1.85
C LEU A 123 -5.53 -18.32 -3.22
N TYR A 124 -5.34 -19.32 -4.08
CA TYR A 124 -5.91 -19.37 -5.44
C TYR A 124 -7.44 -19.22 -5.42
N GLN A 125 -8.11 -19.99 -4.55
CA GLN A 125 -9.56 -19.92 -4.37
C GLN A 125 -10.02 -18.59 -3.77
N ARG A 126 -9.30 -18.06 -2.76
CA ARG A 126 -9.65 -16.77 -2.14
C ARG A 126 -9.57 -15.61 -3.13
N ILE A 127 -8.57 -15.60 -4.01
CA ILE A 127 -8.45 -14.63 -5.10
C ILE A 127 -9.59 -14.78 -6.11
N ALA A 128 -9.88 -16.02 -6.54
CA ALA A 128 -10.97 -16.27 -7.48
C ALA A 128 -12.32 -15.82 -6.91
N ILE A 129 -12.62 -16.11 -5.65
CA ILE A 129 -13.85 -15.68 -4.96
C ILE A 129 -13.91 -14.16 -4.86
N ASN A 130 -12.81 -13.49 -4.47
CA ASN A 130 -12.76 -12.04 -4.36
C ASN A 130 -13.01 -11.35 -5.73
N TRP A 131 -12.48 -11.93 -6.82
CA TRP A 131 -12.70 -11.43 -8.18
C TRP A 131 -14.14 -11.64 -8.67
N HIS A 132 -14.66 -12.88 -8.61
CA HIS A 132 -15.96 -13.22 -9.22
C HIS A 132 -17.17 -12.69 -8.46
N ASN A 133 -17.08 -12.46 -7.15
CA ASN A 133 -18.17 -11.91 -6.36
C ASN A 133 -18.28 -10.38 -6.45
N SER A 134 -17.77 -9.79 -7.54
CA SER A 134 -17.74 -8.34 -7.75
C SER A 134 -18.85 -7.92 -8.71
N PRO A 135 -19.73 -7.00 -8.33
CA PRO A 135 -20.65 -6.42 -9.30
C PRO A 135 -19.89 -5.52 -10.27
N THR A 136 -20.35 -5.45 -11.52
CA THR A 136 -20.01 -4.35 -12.42
C THR A 136 -20.56 -3.06 -11.82
N ILE A 137 -19.75 -2.02 -11.76
CA ILE A 137 -20.12 -0.72 -11.18
C ILE A 137 -20.28 0.27 -12.32
N GLU A 138 -21.47 0.85 -12.44
CA GLU A 138 -21.72 1.97 -13.36
C GLU A 138 -20.87 3.19 -12.99
N PRO A 139 -20.42 4.00 -13.96
CA PRO A 139 -19.61 5.17 -13.68
C PRO A 139 -20.35 6.17 -12.77
N SER A 140 -19.76 6.52 -11.65
CA SER A 140 -20.29 7.55 -10.75
C SER A 140 -20.15 8.96 -11.36
N PRO A 141 -20.92 9.96 -10.89
CA PRO A 141 -20.73 11.35 -11.30
C PRO A 141 -19.28 11.83 -11.12
N PHE A 142 -18.61 11.38 -10.06
CA PHE A 142 -17.20 11.64 -9.81
C PHE A 142 -16.30 11.08 -10.91
N ALA A 143 -16.51 9.82 -11.31
CA ALA A 143 -15.81 9.22 -12.43
C ALA A 143 -16.03 10.00 -13.74
N LEU A 144 -17.27 10.37 -14.02
CA LEU A 144 -17.65 11.12 -15.22
C LEU A 144 -16.98 12.50 -15.28
N GLU A 145 -16.87 13.21 -14.16
CA GLU A 145 -16.12 14.47 -14.08
C GLU A 145 -14.62 14.24 -14.34
N LEU A 146 -14.00 13.21 -13.76
CA LEU A 146 -12.59 12.89 -13.98
C LEU A 146 -12.25 12.59 -15.45
N ARG A 147 -13.19 12.06 -16.24
CA ARG A 147 -13.00 11.86 -17.70
C ARG A 147 -12.66 13.15 -18.43
N GLN A 148 -13.06 14.31 -17.91
CA GLN A 148 -12.74 15.61 -18.51
C GLN A 148 -11.23 15.88 -18.54
N LEU A 149 -10.46 15.37 -17.57
CA LEU A 149 -9.01 15.49 -17.57
C LEU A 149 -8.38 14.73 -18.76
N ILE A 150 -8.95 13.59 -19.12
CA ILE A 150 -8.53 12.80 -20.28
C ILE A 150 -8.96 13.48 -21.58
N ALA A 151 -10.21 13.95 -21.64
CA ALA A 151 -10.77 14.68 -22.78
C ALA A 151 -9.97 15.95 -23.14
N GLN A 152 -9.45 16.65 -22.13
CA GLN A 152 -8.62 17.84 -22.29
C GLN A 152 -7.12 17.52 -22.49
N GLY A 153 -6.74 16.26 -22.32
CA GLY A 153 -5.35 15.82 -22.45
C GLY A 153 -4.40 16.23 -21.35
N ILE A 154 -4.98 16.52 -20.19
CA ILE A 154 -4.27 16.82 -18.96
C ILE A 154 -3.80 15.52 -18.30
N ALA A 155 -4.59 14.44 -18.42
CA ALA A 155 -4.25 13.11 -17.90
C ALA A 155 -4.37 12.04 -19.00
N THR A 156 -3.63 10.94 -18.84
CA THR A 156 -3.72 9.74 -19.70
C THR A 156 -4.68 8.69 -19.14
N GLY A 157 -5.08 8.80 -17.88
CA GLY A 157 -6.01 7.89 -17.23
C GLY A 157 -6.13 8.11 -15.72
N TYR A 158 -7.05 7.38 -15.10
CA TYR A 158 -7.25 7.30 -13.65
C TYR A 158 -7.70 5.89 -13.25
N ASN A 159 -7.46 5.53 -11.98
CA ASN A 159 -7.94 4.30 -11.37
C ASN A 159 -8.89 4.63 -10.22
N LEU A 160 -10.16 4.25 -10.30
CA LEU A 160 -11.07 4.31 -9.15
C LEU A 160 -10.80 3.14 -8.21
N VAL A 161 -10.53 3.46 -6.94
CA VAL A 161 -10.32 2.47 -5.89
C VAL A 161 -11.67 1.92 -5.43
N THR A 162 -11.91 0.62 -5.58
CA THR A 162 -13.20 0.00 -5.22
C THR A 162 -13.12 -0.91 -4.00
N THR A 163 -11.91 -1.25 -3.56
CA THR A 163 -11.66 -1.99 -2.31
C THR A 163 -10.42 -1.43 -1.60
N PRO A 164 -10.30 -1.59 -0.27
CA PRO A 164 -9.11 -1.14 0.45
C PRO A 164 -7.85 -1.87 -0.04
N TRP A 165 -6.70 -1.24 0.20
CA TRP A 165 -5.39 -1.88 0.09
C TRP A 165 -5.05 -2.63 1.37
N PRO A 166 -4.21 -3.68 1.30
CA PRO A 166 -3.75 -4.37 2.50
C PRO A 166 -2.79 -3.52 3.33
N LEU A 167 -2.69 -3.83 4.62
CA LEU A 167 -1.86 -3.11 5.60
C LEU A 167 -0.41 -3.59 5.57
N PHE A 168 0.20 -3.62 4.39
CA PHE A 168 1.56 -4.10 4.18
C PHE A 168 2.62 -3.02 4.44
N ALA A 169 3.81 -3.42 4.89
CA ALA A 169 4.92 -2.49 5.10
C ALA A 169 5.43 -1.92 3.75
N PRO A 170 5.45 -0.58 3.55
CA PRO A 170 5.82 0.05 2.28
C PRO A 170 7.18 -0.38 1.71
N GLU A 171 8.14 -0.68 2.59
CA GLU A 171 9.52 -1.07 2.29
C GLU A 171 9.60 -2.46 1.65
N ARG A 172 8.59 -3.31 1.90
CA ARG A 172 8.49 -4.69 1.40
C ARG A 172 7.33 -4.88 0.42
N HIS A 173 6.55 -3.84 0.20
CA HIS A 173 5.35 -3.86 -0.62
C HIS A 173 5.63 -3.57 -2.11
N VAL A 174 5.13 -4.45 -2.97
CA VAL A 174 5.01 -4.25 -4.42
C VAL A 174 3.55 -4.42 -4.82
N ILE A 175 3.11 -3.61 -5.77
CA ILE A 175 1.75 -3.61 -6.31
C ILE A 175 1.85 -3.91 -7.80
N TYR A 176 1.16 -4.95 -8.27
CA TYR A 176 1.13 -5.39 -9.67
C TYR A 176 -0.30 -5.29 -10.21
N GLY A 177 -0.50 -4.44 -11.22
CA GLY A 177 -1.82 -4.18 -11.81
C GLY A 177 -2.07 -5.04 -13.05
N HIS A 178 -3.27 -5.64 -13.15
CA HIS A 178 -3.70 -6.38 -14.34
C HIS A 178 -5.23 -6.53 -14.39
N SER A 179 -5.77 -7.09 -15.48
CA SER A 179 -7.22 -7.25 -15.72
C SER A 179 -7.69 -8.69 -15.97
N ASP A 180 -6.78 -9.65 -15.90
CA ASP A 180 -7.03 -11.06 -16.23
C ASP A 180 -6.78 -11.93 -14.99
N ILE A 181 -7.85 -12.50 -14.44
CA ILE A 181 -7.74 -13.30 -13.22
C ILE A 181 -6.97 -14.61 -13.46
N GLN A 182 -6.98 -15.17 -14.67
CA GLN A 182 -6.17 -16.36 -14.98
C GLN A 182 -4.68 -16.01 -15.00
N HIS A 183 -4.33 -14.81 -15.51
CA HIS A 183 -2.98 -14.27 -15.38
C HIS A 183 -2.55 -14.18 -13.91
N ALA A 184 -3.42 -13.67 -13.03
CA ALA A 184 -3.15 -13.61 -11.58
C ALA A 184 -2.75 -15.00 -11.03
N GLN A 185 -3.55 -16.02 -11.33
CA GLN A 185 -3.35 -17.37 -10.82
C GLN A 185 -2.02 -17.97 -11.32
N GLN A 186 -1.69 -17.77 -12.60
CA GLN A 186 -0.43 -18.22 -13.17
C GLN A 186 0.77 -17.47 -12.59
N LEU A 187 0.65 -16.15 -12.37
CA LEU A 187 1.71 -15.36 -11.77
C LEU A 187 2.03 -15.83 -10.34
N LEU A 188 1.01 -16.13 -9.53
CA LEU A 188 1.21 -16.64 -8.17
C LEU A 188 1.95 -17.98 -8.17
N ALA A 189 1.51 -18.92 -9.02
CA ALA A 189 2.16 -20.22 -9.17
C ALA A 189 3.61 -20.07 -9.66
N LEU A 190 3.84 -19.18 -10.61
CA LEU A 190 5.18 -18.88 -11.14
C LEU A 190 6.09 -18.34 -10.03
N LEU A 191 5.67 -17.30 -9.31
CA LEU A 191 6.47 -16.71 -8.23
C LEU A 191 6.77 -17.72 -7.11
N ALA A 192 5.79 -18.55 -6.76
CA ALA A 192 5.98 -19.65 -5.81
C ALA A 192 7.01 -20.68 -6.33
N SER A 193 6.94 -21.04 -7.62
CA SER A 193 7.88 -21.99 -8.25
C SER A 193 9.31 -21.46 -8.35
N GLU A 194 9.48 -20.14 -8.47
CA GLU A 194 10.76 -19.46 -8.41
C GLU A 194 11.29 -19.34 -6.97
N GLY A 195 10.55 -19.85 -5.97
CA GLY A 195 10.95 -19.86 -4.56
C GLY A 195 10.80 -18.51 -3.87
N LEU A 196 9.90 -17.64 -4.33
CA LEU A 196 9.57 -16.42 -3.60
C LEU A 196 8.58 -16.72 -2.47
N GLN A 197 8.63 -15.89 -1.43
CA GLN A 197 7.68 -15.91 -0.33
C GLN A 197 7.12 -14.49 -0.14
N ALA A 198 5.80 -14.39 -0.01
CA ALA A 198 5.14 -13.11 0.20
C ALA A 198 3.78 -13.30 0.86
N ARG A 199 3.37 -12.31 1.66
CA ARG A 199 1.95 -12.10 1.95
C ARG A 199 1.30 -11.53 0.71
N VAL A 200 0.15 -12.08 0.33
CA VAL A 200 -0.57 -11.70 -0.87
C VAL A 200 -1.89 -11.05 -0.49
N GLY A 201 -2.16 -9.91 -1.10
CA GLY A 201 -3.46 -9.26 -1.06
C GLY A 201 -3.98 -8.95 -2.46
N LEU A 202 -5.25 -8.61 -2.54
CA LEU A 202 -5.90 -8.19 -3.78
C LEU A 202 -6.74 -6.96 -3.47
N SER A 203 -6.54 -5.89 -4.24
CA SER A 203 -7.52 -4.82 -4.33
C SER A 203 -8.06 -4.71 -5.74
N ARG A 204 -9.30 -4.25 -5.87
CA ARG A 204 -9.98 -4.05 -7.14
C ARG A 204 -10.00 -2.57 -7.47
N LYS A 205 -10.05 -2.30 -8.77
CA LYS A 205 -10.15 -0.95 -9.30
C LYS A 205 -10.90 -0.94 -10.62
N THR A 206 -11.45 0.22 -10.97
CA THR A 206 -11.91 0.50 -12.32
C THR A 206 -10.94 1.47 -12.95
N SER A 207 -10.28 1.05 -14.03
CA SER A 207 -9.31 1.86 -14.75
C SER A 207 -9.98 2.52 -15.94
N ALA A 208 -9.82 3.83 -16.09
CA ALA A 208 -10.19 4.57 -17.30
C ALA A 208 -8.92 5.16 -17.91
N PHE A 209 -8.64 4.84 -19.17
CA PHE A 209 -7.41 5.29 -19.83
C PHE A 209 -7.62 5.62 -21.29
N LEU A 210 -6.81 6.54 -21.79
CA LEU A 210 -6.83 6.98 -23.18
C LEU A 210 -6.53 5.80 -24.11
N TYR A 211 -7.44 5.54 -25.06
CA TYR A 211 -7.23 4.59 -26.14
C TYR A 211 -6.22 5.14 -27.14
N ARG A 212 -5.38 4.24 -27.68
CA ARG A 212 -4.46 4.55 -28.78
C ARG A 212 -4.73 3.62 -29.95
N ASP A 213 -4.86 4.19 -31.14
CA ASP A 213 -5.21 3.46 -32.36
C ASP A 213 -4.21 2.36 -32.74
N ASP A 214 -2.96 2.52 -32.31
CA ASP A 214 -1.87 1.56 -32.53
C ASP A 214 -1.93 0.33 -31.62
N TRP A 215 -2.86 0.27 -30.66
CA TRP A 215 -3.09 -0.91 -29.83
C TRP A 215 -3.94 -1.99 -30.51
N GLY A 216 -4.45 -1.70 -31.71
CA GLY A 216 -5.25 -2.64 -32.49
C GLY A 216 -6.69 -2.78 -31.96
N THR A 217 -7.35 -3.86 -32.38
CA THR A 217 -8.75 -4.11 -32.04
C THR A 217 -8.89 -4.49 -30.57
N LEU A 218 -9.65 -3.70 -29.80
CA LEU A 218 -10.00 -4.01 -28.43
C LEU A 218 -11.25 -4.88 -28.35
N SER A 219 -11.33 -5.68 -27.30
CA SER A 219 -12.57 -6.38 -26.92
C SER A 219 -13.53 -5.48 -26.14
N GLN A 220 -13.04 -4.38 -25.55
CA GLN A 220 -13.86 -3.44 -24.79
C GLN A 220 -14.49 -2.37 -25.68
N SER A 221 -15.65 -1.86 -25.26
CA SER A 221 -16.29 -0.69 -25.86
C SER A 221 -15.44 0.56 -25.67
N LEU A 222 -15.31 1.34 -26.74
CA LEU A 222 -14.67 2.66 -26.71
C LEU A 222 -15.70 3.72 -26.30
N ILE A 223 -15.32 4.59 -25.38
CA ILE A 223 -16.13 5.73 -24.95
C ILE A 223 -15.54 6.99 -25.59
N ASP A 224 -16.32 7.67 -26.43
CA ASP A 224 -15.95 8.96 -26.97
C ASP A 224 -16.02 10.02 -25.87
N VAL A 225 -14.94 10.77 -25.68
CA VAL A 225 -14.85 11.88 -24.72
C VAL A 225 -14.59 13.22 -25.39
N GLY A 226 -14.79 13.30 -26.71
CA GLY A 226 -14.56 14.50 -27.51
C GLY A 226 -13.09 14.73 -27.84
N ASN A 227 -12.81 15.80 -28.58
CA ASN A 227 -11.46 16.20 -29.00
C ASN A 227 -10.65 15.08 -29.70
N ASN A 228 -11.32 14.23 -30.48
CA ASN A 228 -10.76 13.03 -31.12
C ASN A 228 -10.09 12.06 -30.15
N ARG A 229 -10.54 12.04 -28.88
CA ARG A 229 -10.05 11.14 -27.84
C ARG A 229 -11.13 10.15 -27.48
N ARG A 230 -10.72 8.90 -27.36
CA ARG A 230 -11.55 7.80 -26.87
C ARG A 230 -10.87 7.24 -25.63
N LEU A 231 -11.66 6.77 -24.67
CA LEU A 231 -11.15 6.05 -23.52
C LEU A 231 -11.68 4.63 -23.47
N VAL A 232 -10.94 3.78 -22.78
CA VAL A 232 -11.31 2.43 -22.39
C VAL A 232 -11.59 2.45 -20.90
N GLU A 233 -12.67 1.78 -20.48
CA GLU A 233 -12.89 1.44 -19.08
C GLU A 233 -12.76 -0.07 -18.89
N ALA A 234 -12.01 -0.46 -17.87
CA ALA A 234 -11.77 -1.85 -17.55
C ALA A 234 -11.88 -2.08 -16.03
N SER A 235 -12.57 -3.16 -15.66
CA SER A 235 -12.42 -3.73 -14.32
C SER A 235 -11.06 -4.40 -14.23
N GLU A 236 -10.28 -3.99 -13.23
CA GLU A 236 -8.92 -4.45 -13.02
C GLU A 236 -8.70 -4.78 -11.53
N TYR A 237 -7.54 -5.33 -11.25
CA TYR A 237 -7.06 -5.55 -9.90
C TYR A 237 -5.64 -5.02 -9.74
N ASP A 238 -5.28 -4.78 -8.48
CA ASP A 238 -3.91 -4.66 -8.00
C ASP A 238 -3.65 -5.89 -7.10
N LEU A 239 -2.71 -6.75 -7.51
CA LEU A 239 -2.11 -7.75 -6.63
C LEU A 239 -1.07 -7.06 -5.76
N HIS A 240 -1.16 -7.30 -4.47
CA HIS A 240 -0.26 -6.76 -3.48
C HIS A 240 0.63 -7.86 -2.94
N PHE A 241 1.94 -7.62 -2.91
CA PHE A 241 2.94 -8.54 -2.38
C PHE A 241 3.73 -7.84 -1.28
N GLU A 242 3.68 -8.35 -0.05
CA GLU A 242 4.67 -8.02 0.97
C GLU A 242 5.70 -9.14 1.04
N PHE A 243 6.86 -8.91 0.44
CA PHE A 243 7.95 -9.87 0.43
C PHE A 243 8.69 -9.90 1.77
N THR A 244 9.40 -10.98 2.05
CA THR A 244 10.22 -11.10 3.28
C THR A 244 11.42 -10.15 3.24
N THR A 245 12.02 -9.96 2.06
CA THR A 245 13.24 -9.15 1.89
C THR A 245 13.18 -8.18 0.71
N ALA A 246 14.02 -7.15 0.72
CA ALA A 246 14.18 -6.28 -0.44
C ALA A 246 14.77 -7.00 -1.66
N ALA A 247 15.61 -8.03 -1.46
CA ALA A 247 16.18 -8.85 -2.53
C ALA A 247 15.10 -9.62 -3.33
N ASP A 248 14.01 -10.00 -2.66
CA ASP A 248 12.88 -10.66 -3.32
C ASP A 248 12.14 -9.72 -4.30
N LYS A 249 12.20 -8.39 -4.09
CA LYS A 249 11.68 -7.44 -5.08
C LYS A 249 12.46 -7.52 -6.40
N THR A 250 13.78 -7.66 -6.34
CA THR A 250 14.62 -7.82 -7.55
C THR A 250 14.32 -9.14 -8.26
N ARG A 251 14.14 -10.23 -7.51
CA ARG A 251 13.73 -11.53 -8.06
C ARG A 251 12.34 -11.46 -8.71
N PHE A 252 11.40 -10.74 -8.09
CA PHE A 252 10.09 -10.49 -8.65
C PHE A 252 10.20 -9.76 -10.01
N VAL A 253 10.99 -8.69 -10.10
CA VAL A 253 11.21 -7.96 -11.36
C VAL A 253 11.74 -8.89 -12.44
N ALA A 254 12.76 -9.69 -12.13
CA ALA A 254 13.34 -10.64 -13.07
C ALA A 254 12.30 -11.69 -13.57
N ALA A 255 11.43 -12.17 -12.68
CA ALA A 255 10.36 -13.09 -13.06
C ALA A 255 9.33 -12.41 -13.98
N ILE A 256 8.94 -11.17 -13.71
CA ILE A 256 8.02 -10.41 -14.57
C ILE A 256 8.61 -10.19 -15.95
N ASP A 257 9.86 -9.72 -16.02
CA ASP A 257 10.52 -9.43 -17.30
C ASP A 257 10.71 -10.68 -18.15
N ARG A 258 10.93 -11.84 -17.50
CA ARG A 258 11.13 -13.12 -18.20
C ARG A 258 9.84 -13.77 -18.67
N TYR A 259 8.79 -13.74 -17.86
CA TYR A 259 7.62 -14.61 -18.05
C TYR A 259 6.31 -13.85 -18.23
N ALA A 260 6.22 -12.58 -17.84
CA ALA A 260 4.97 -11.80 -17.86
C ALA A 260 5.02 -10.55 -18.76
N LYS A 261 6.17 -10.30 -19.40
CA LYS A 261 6.37 -9.21 -20.35
C LYS A 261 6.54 -9.74 -21.78
N LYS A 262 5.83 -9.10 -22.72
CA LYS A 262 6.00 -9.35 -24.17
C LYS A 262 7.06 -8.43 -24.76
N GLU A 263 7.89 -8.99 -25.62
CA GLU A 263 8.87 -8.33 -26.49
C GLU A 263 8.56 -8.53 -27.98
N SER A 264 7.72 -9.52 -28.32
CA SER A 264 7.18 -9.72 -29.68
C SER A 264 5.76 -10.30 -29.63
N ALA A 265 5.02 -10.19 -30.74
CA ALA A 265 3.64 -10.66 -30.83
C ALA A 265 3.55 -12.20 -30.78
N GLU A 266 4.53 -12.89 -31.36
CA GLU A 266 4.61 -14.35 -31.47
C GLU A 266 5.42 -14.99 -30.33
N GLN A 267 5.80 -14.23 -29.30
CA GLN A 267 6.62 -14.74 -28.20
C GLN A 267 5.92 -15.88 -27.44
N THR A 268 6.61 -17.02 -27.32
CA THR A 268 6.17 -18.19 -26.55
C THR A 268 6.84 -18.25 -25.18
N GLY A 269 6.27 -19.03 -24.25
CA GLY A 269 6.85 -19.24 -22.91
C GLY A 269 6.48 -18.17 -21.88
N LEU A 270 5.48 -17.34 -22.19
CA LEU A 270 4.91 -16.34 -21.29
C LEU A 270 3.68 -16.88 -20.58
N ILE A 271 3.40 -16.37 -19.38
CA ILE A 271 2.12 -16.58 -18.72
C ILE A 271 1.00 -15.86 -19.51
N LEU A 272 -0.20 -16.42 -19.42
CA LEU A 272 -1.40 -15.95 -20.12
C LEU A 272 -1.59 -14.46 -19.91
N GLY A 273 -2.01 -13.72 -20.94
CA GLY A 273 -2.37 -12.31 -20.79
C GLY A 273 -1.17 -11.35 -20.64
N ALA A 274 0.07 -11.82 -20.75
CA ALA A 274 1.27 -10.98 -20.67
C ALA A 274 1.16 -9.69 -21.50
N TRP A 275 1.62 -8.58 -20.93
CA TRP A 275 1.56 -7.24 -21.53
C TRP A 275 2.91 -6.82 -22.09
N TRP A 276 2.89 -5.93 -23.09
CA TRP A 276 4.09 -5.25 -23.58
C TRP A 276 4.71 -4.32 -22.53
N GLN A 277 3.83 -3.66 -21.76
CA GLN A 277 4.20 -2.77 -20.67
C GLN A 277 3.47 -3.25 -19.40
N PRO A 278 3.97 -4.29 -18.70
CA PRO A 278 3.41 -4.69 -17.42
C PRO A 278 3.47 -3.50 -16.45
N PHE A 279 2.49 -3.38 -15.57
CA PHE A 279 2.44 -2.29 -14.60
C PHE A 279 2.69 -2.82 -13.19
N TYR A 280 3.79 -2.39 -12.59
CA TYR A 280 4.02 -2.60 -11.18
C TYR A 280 4.75 -1.42 -10.54
N ARG A 281 4.49 -1.23 -9.25
CA ARG A 281 4.96 -0.07 -8.48
C ARG A 281 5.31 -0.43 -7.04
N SER A 282 6.10 0.43 -6.42
CA SER A 282 6.40 0.42 -5.00
C SER A 282 6.23 1.82 -4.40
N ARG A 283 5.95 1.87 -3.10
CA ARG A 283 5.85 3.11 -2.32
C ARG A 283 7.21 3.59 -1.81
N THR A 284 8.25 2.81 -2.04
CA THR A 284 9.64 3.12 -1.68
C THR A 284 10.53 2.94 -2.89
N ALA A 285 11.67 3.65 -2.91
CA ALA A 285 12.65 3.51 -3.97
C ALA A 285 13.21 2.08 -4.01
N ALA A 286 13.38 1.55 -5.23
CA ALA A 286 13.94 0.23 -5.47
C ALA A 286 14.73 0.22 -6.78
N GLU A 287 15.73 -0.65 -6.87
CA GLU A 287 16.51 -0.86 -8.10
C GLU A 287 15.59 -1.30 -9.25
N GLY A 288 15.81 -0.75 -10.45
CA GLY A 288 14.98 -1.02 -11.62
C GLY A 288 13.68 -0.20 -11.68
N PHE A 289 13.36 0.59 -10.66
CA PHE A 289 12.20 1.48 -10.68
C PHE A 289 12.60 2.94 -10.93
N SER A 290 11.68 3.70 -11.51
CA SER A 290 11.80 5.13 -11.76
C SER A 290 10.73 5.90 -10.99
N SER A 291 11.05 7.12 -10.56
CA SER A 291 10.13 7.95 -9.79
C SER A 291 8.91 8.36 -10.62
N ALA A 292 7.75 8.33 -9.99
CA ALA A 292 6.50 8.91 -10.48
C ALA A 292 5.76 9.56 -9.31
N THR A 293 4.69 10.27 -9.61
CA THR A 293 3.78 10.81 -8.60
C THR A 293 2.41 10.16 -8.75
N GLN A 294 1.92 9.59 -7.67
CA GLN A 294 0.53 9.20 -7.53
C GLN A 294 -0.24 10.36 -6.92
N ILE A 295 -1.36 10.74 -7.52
CA ILE A 295 -2.23 11.80 -7.02
C ILE A 295 -3.55 11.15 -6.64
N ALA A 296 -3.78 11.02 -5.34
CA ALA A 296 -5.08 10.58 -4.83
C ALA A 296 -6.03 11.76 -4.84
N VAL A 297 -7.20 11.58 -5.47
CA VAL A 297 -8.28 12.56 -5.56
C VAL A 297 -9.52 11.94 -4.95
N SER A 298 -10.16 12.63 -4.00
CA SER A 298 -11.35 12.11 -3.32
C SER A 298 -12.43 13.17 -3.16
N ASN A 299 -13.66 12.77 -3.45
CA ASN A 299 -14.88 13.54 -3.19
C ASN A 299 -15.49 13.25 -1.80
N GLY A 300 -14.78 12.48 -0.95
CA GLY A 300 -15.25 12.04 0.37
C GLY A 300 -15.91 10.66 0.40
N SER A 301 -16.48 10.18 -0.72
CA SER A 301 -17.06 8.83 -0.82
C SER A 301 -16.23 7.87 -1.67
N GLU A 302 -15.61 8.38 -2.71
CA GLU A 302 -14.81 7.63 -3.68
C GLU A 302 -13.39 8.20 -3.74
N THR A 303 -12.45 7.42 -4.25
CA THR A 303 -11.07 7.87 -4.46
C THR A 303 -10.57 7.39 -5.81
N ALA A 304 -10.01 8.32 -6.58
CA ALA A 304 -9.30 8.04 -7.82
C ALA A 304 -7.79 8.22 -7.61
N LEU A 305 -7.00 7.38 -8.25
CA LEU A 305 -5.55 7.49 -8.32
C LEU A 305 -5.15 7.85 -9.74
N LEU A 306 -4.51 9.01 -9.90
CA LEU A 306 -3.88 9.43 -11.15
C LEU A 306 -2.36 9.27 -11.04
N LEU A 307 -1.71 9.02 -12.17
CA LEU A 307 -0.26 8.85 -12.25
C LEU A 307 0.34 9.87 -13.21
N ALA A 308 1.40 10.52 -12.78
CA ALA A 308 2.13 11.50 -13.59
C ALA A 308 3.64 11.39 -13.34
N LEU A 309 4.42 11.93 -14.28
CA LEU A 309 5.82 12.21 -14.01
C LEU A 309 5.93 13.30 -12.94
N PRO A 310 6.99 13.29 -12.10
CA PRO A 310 7.14 14.29 -11.03
C PRO A 310 7.07 15.74 -11.52
N GLU A 311 7.64 16.02 -12.68
CA GLU A 311 7.62 17.34 -13.32
C GLU A 311 6.23 17.77 -13.84
N GLN A 312 5.34 16.81 -14.11
CA GLN A 312 3.97 17.06 -14.59
C GLN A 312 2.95 17.14 -13.46
N ALA A 313 3.26 16.55 -12.30
CA ALA A 313 2.34 16.45 -11.17
C ALA A 313 1.79 17.81 -10.68
N PRO A 314 2.57 18.90 -10.55
CA PRO A 314 2.03 20.19 -10.12
C PRO A 314 0.95 20.76 -11.05
N ALA A 315 1.15 20.61 -12.36
CA ALA A 315 0.17 21.07 -13.36
C ALA A 315 -1.12 20.25 -13.30
N LEU A 316 -1.00 18.93 -13.15
CA LEU A 316 -2.15 18.03 -12.98
C LEU A 316 -2.93 18.33 -11.70
N VAL A 317 -2.26 18.53 -10.56
CA VAL A 317 -2.91 18.93 -9.30
C VAL A 317 -3.69 20.23 -9.46
N LYS A 318 -3.09 21.25 -10.11
CA LYS A 318 -3.78 22.51 -10.38
C LYS A 318 -5.02 22.31 -11.25
N ALA A 319 -4.94 21.49 -12.29
CA ALA A 319 -6.07 21.20 -13.16
C ALA A 319 -7.20 20.45 -12.43
N ILE A 320 -6.88 19.48 -11.57
CA ILE A 320 -7.86 18.78 -10.74
C ILE A 320 -8.58 19.77 -9.80
N GLN A 321 -7.82 20.67 -9.16
CA GLN A 321 -8.40 21.69 -8.27
C GLN A 321 -9.31 22.67 -9.02
N GLN A 322 -8.98 23.00 -10.27
CA GLN A 322 -9.82 23.85 -11.13
C GLN A 322 -11.07 23.13 -11.63
N LEU A 323 -10.96 21.82 -11.90
CA LEU A 323 -12.09 20.99 -12.30
C LEU A 323 -13.14 20.93 -11.19
N ASN A 324 -12.70 20.67 -9.95
CA ASN A 324 -13.60 20.69 -8.80
C ASN A 324 -12.87 21.07 -7.51
N PRO A 325 -13.06 22.29 -6.98
CA PRO A 325 -12.38 22.76 -5.79
C PRO A 325 -12.75 22.05 -4.48
N SER A 326 -13.85 21.30 -4.47
CA SER A 326 -14.32 20.59 -3.28
C SER A 326 -13.60 19.27 -3.02
N TRP A 327 -12.85 18.76 -4.00
CA TRP A 327 -12.14 17.50 -3.86
C TRP A 327 -10.88 17.67 -3.02
N SER A 328 -10.60 16.63 -2.23
CA SER A 328 -9.31 16.49 -1.56
C SER A 328 -8.29 15.90 -2.53
N ILE A 329 -7.08 16.46 -2.52
CA ILE A 329 -5.99 16.07 -3.42
C ILE A 329 -4.73 15.80 -2.58
N ALA A 330 -4.18 14.61 -2.72
CA ALA A 330 -2.98 14.18 -1.99
C ALA A 330 -1.96 13.56 -2.95
N PRO A 331 -0.94 14.33 -3.40
CA PRO A 331 0.17 13.77 -4.15
C PRO A 331 1.13 12.99 -3.25
N GLU A 332 1.58 11.83 -3.71
CA GLU A 332 2.54 10.94 -3.06
C GLU A 332 3.61 10.52 -4.07
N ALA A 333 4.87 10.55 -3.65
CA ALA A 333 5.96 9.99 -4.45
C ALA A 333 5.86 8.46 -4.47
N ILE A 334 5.92 7.88 -5.66
CA ILE A 334 5.96 6.43 -5.86
C ILE A 334 7.07 6.07 -6.85
N TRP A 335 7.32 4.78 -7.00
CA TRP A 335 8.31 4.24 -7.93
C TRP A 335 7.63 3.21 -8.81
N VAL A 336 7.74 3.36 -10.12
CA VAL A 336 7.12 2.48 -11.13
C VAL A 336 8.20 1.79 -11.95
N ASN A 337 7.87 0.65 -12.55
CA ASN A 337 8.80 -0.05 -13.42
C ASN A 337 9.16 0.76 -14.68
N GLN A 338 10.32 0.50 -15.26
CA GLN A 338 10.82 1.26 -16.43
C GLN A 338 9.85 1.26 -17.61
N ALA A 339 9.16 0.13 -17.83
CA ALA A 339 8.16 -0.01 -18.88
C ALA A 339 7.02 1.02 -18.71
N PHE A 340 6.40 1.07 -17.54
CA PHE A 340 5.37 2.06 -17.26
C PHE A 340 5.90 3.50 -17.20
N HIS A 341 7.14 3.70 -16.75
CA HIS A 341 7.75 5.03 -16.78
C HIS A 341 7.91 5.56 -18.22
N ARG A 342 8.26 4.70 -19.19
CA ARG A 342 8.24 5.07 -20.61
C ARG A 342 6.84 5.41 -21.09
N TYR A 343 5.83 4.66 -20.64
CA TYR A 343 4.43 4.92 -20.94
C TYR A 343 3.99 6.32 -20.50
N LEU A 344 4.39 6.76 -19.30
CA LEU A 344 4.10 8.13 -18.82
C LEU A 344 4.78 9.22 -19.67
N ARG A 345 5.92 8.93 -20.29
CA ARG A 345 6.58 9.82 -21.28
C ARG A 345 5.95 9.73 -22.67
N GLY A 346 4.91 8.92 -22.85
CA GLY A 346 4.23 8.69 -24.11
C GLY A 346 4.77 7.52 -24.93
N GLY A 347 5.91 6.91 -24.55
CA GLY A 347 6.51 5.78 -25.26
C GLY A 347 5.95 4.43 -24.78
N TYR A 348 5.62 3.51 -25.69
CA TYR A 348 4.96 2.25 -25.35
C TYR A 348 5.53 1.03 -26.09
N LYS A 349 6.54 1.24 -26.94
CA LYS A 349 7.31 0.21 -27.64
C LYS A 349 8.63 -0.02 -26.93
#